data_AF-A0A352Z7Q8-F1
#
_entry.id   AF-A0A352Z7Q8-F1
#
_cell.length_a   1.000
_cell.length_b   1.000
_cell.length_c   1.000
_cell.angle_alpha   90.00
_cell.angle_beta   90.00
_cell.angle_gamma   90.00
#
_symmetry.space_group_name_H-M   'P 1'
#
loop_
_entity.id
_entity.type
_entity.pdbx_description
1 polymer ?
#
loop_
_entity_poly.entity_id
_entity_poly.type
_entity_poly.pdbx_seq_one_letter_code
_entity_poly.pdbx_strand_id
1 'polypeptide(L)' 'VEKILNEFSIEPSMTIFVGDSEVDRQTALSSGVKFVAYKTKDLPADRFIDDHRALLNFLSNETHSQG' A
#
# COMPACT_ATOMS: atom_id res chain seq x y z
N VAL A 1 -6.65 -5.19 -9.90
CA VAL A 1 -6.30 -5.65 -8.54
C VAL A 1 -7.28 -6.69 -8.03
N GLU A 2 -8.60 -6.45 -8.18
CA GLU A 2 -9.65 -7.39 -7.76
C GLU A 2 -9.43 -8.85 -8.20
N LYS A 3 -9.02 -9.11 -9.45
CA LYS A 3 -8.70 -10.47 -9.91
C LYS A 3 -7.62 -11.15 -9.06
N ILE A 4 -6.59 -10.41 -8.68
CA ILE A 4 -5.49 -10.92 -7.85
C ILE A 4 -6.02 -11.24 -6.46
N LEU A 5 -6.76 -10.31 -5.85
CA LEU A 5 -7.34 -10.51 -4.51
C LEU A 5 -8.25 -11.74 -4.48
N ASN A 6 -9.11 -11.91 -5.49
CA ASN A 6 -10.02 -13.04 -5.59
C ASN A 6 -9.28 -14.37 -5.82
N GLU A 7 -8.32 -14.39 -6.75
CA GLU A 7 -7.54 -15.60 -7.05
C GLU A 7 -6.77 -16.10 -5.82
N PHE A 8 -6.23 -15.19 -5.03
CA PHE A 8 -5.47 -15.52 -3.82
C PHE A 8 -6.31 -15.53 -2.54
N SER A 9 -7.61 -15.25 -2.62
CA SER A 9 -8.51 -15.14 -1.46
C SER A 9 -7.95 -14.22 -0.35
N ILE A 10 -7.37 -13.09 -0.75
CA ILE A 10 -6.75 -12.11 0.16
C ILE A 10 -7.74 -10.99 0.45
N GLU A 11 -7.88 -10.62 1.72
CA GLU A 11 -8.67 -9.44 2.09
C GLU A 11 -8.03 -8.13 1.62
N PRO A 12 -8.81 -7.19 1.05
CA PRO A 12 -8.30 -5.87 0.65
C PRO A 12 -7.60 -5.12 1.79
N SER A 13 -8.07 -5.30 3.04
CA SER A 13 -7.55 -4.72 4.28
C SER A 13 -6.10 -5.14 4.60
N MET A 14 -5.71 -6.34 4.15
CA MET A 14 -4.40 -6.96 4.34
C MET A 14 -3.47 -6.70 3.14
N THR A 15 -3.93 -5.93 2.16
CA THR A 15 -3.17 -5.62 0.95
C THR A 15 -2.82 -4.13 0.93
N ILE A 16 -1.68 -3.82 0.30
CA ILE A 16 -1.33 -2.45 -0.08
C ILE A 16 -1.07 -2.40 -1.59
N PHE A 17 -1.40 -1.28 -2.20
CA PHE A 17 -1.07 -0.96 -3.58
C PHE A 17 0.00 0.13 -3.59
N VAL A 18 1.12 -0.10 -4.24
CA VAL A 18 2.22 0.87 -4.35
C VAL A 18 2.24 1.43 -5.77
N GLY A 19 2.21 2.75 -5.91
CA GLY A 19 2.25 3.43 -7.22
C GLY A 19 2.63 4.90 -7.09
N ASP A 20 2.83 5.57 -8.23
CA ASP A 20 3.32 6.95 -8.30
C ASP A 20 2.37 7.89 -9.06
N SER A 21 1.26 7.36 -9.56
CA SER A 21 0.29 8.09 -10.38
C SER A 21 -1.12 8.13 -9.79
N GLU A 22 -1.93 9.09 -10.25
CA GLU A 22 -3.35 9.15 -9.90
C GLU A 22 -4.12 7.91 -10.39
N VAL A 23 -3.71 7.30 -11.52
CA VAL A 23 -4.32 6.08 -12.05
C VAL A 23 -4.14 4.91 -11.07
N ASP A 24 -2.96 4.81 -10.46
CA ASP A 24 -2.68 3.80 -9.43
C ASP A 24 -3.53 4.02 -8.18
N ARG A 25 -3.64 5.28 -7.74
CA ARG A 25 -4.49 5.66 -6.60
C ARG A 25 -5.95 5.28 -6.84
N GLN A 26 -6.49 5.62 -8.01
CA GLN A 26 -7.87 5.25 -8.37
C GLN A 26 -8.07 3.74 -8.41
N THR A 27 -7.06 3.00 -8.89
CA THR A 27 -7.10 1.53 -8.92
C THR A 27 -7.15 0.94 -7.51
N ALA A 28 -6.33 1.47 -6.60
CA ALA A 28 -6.29 1.06 -5.19
C ALA A 28 -7.64 1.33 -4.49
N LEU A 29 -8.15 2.56 -4.64
CA LEU A 29 -9.43 2.98 -4.07
C LEU A 29 -10.61 2.15 -4.57
N SER A 30 -10.69 1.94 -5.89
CA SER A 30 -11.77 1.15 -6.50
C SER A 30 -11.74 -0.31 -6.04
N SER A 31 -10.58 -0.81 -5.62
CA SER A 31 -10.40 -2.17 -5.11
C SER A 31 -10.46 -2.26 -3.59
N GLY A 32 -10.69 -1.13 -2.88
CA GLY A 32 -10.73 -1.08 -1.42
C GLY A 32 -9.38 -1.36 -0.73
N VAL A 33 -8.26 -1.19 -1.45
CA VAL A 33 -6.92 -1.47 -0.96
C VAL A 33 -6.23 -0.16 -0.56
N LYS A 34 -5.44 -0.18 0.52
CA LYS A 34 -4.65 0.98 0.95
C LYS A 34 -3.64 1.38 -0.13
N PHE A 35 -3.51 2.67 -0.39
CA PHE A 35 -2.59 3.20 -1.38
C PHE A 35 -1.33 3.77 -0.73
N VAL A 36 -0.17 3.40 -1.29
CA VAL A 36 1.14 3.89 -0.89
C VAL A 36 1.76 4.62 -2.09
N ALA A 37 1.93 5.94 -1.96
CA ALA A 37 2.58 6.76 -2.97
C ALA A 37 4.10 6.57 -2.95
N TYR A 38 4.67 6.20 -4.08
CA TYR A 38 6.11 6.06 -4.28
C TYR A 38 6.68 7.32 -4.95
N LYS A 39 7.59 8.03 -4.27
CA LYS A 39 8.30 9.24 -4.76
C LYS A 39 7.43 10.43 -5.20
N THR A 40 6.11 10.32 -5.19
CA THR A 40 5.17 11.40 -5.45
C THR A 40 4.53 11.92 -4.16
N LYS A 41 5.16 12.91 -3.50
CA LYS A 41 4.66 13.47 -2.22
C LYS A 41 3.35 14.26 -2.34
N ASP A 42 3.09 14.78 -3.53
CA ASP A 42 1.89 15.59 -3.81
C ASP A 42 0.66 14.72 -4.12
N LEU A 43 0.83 13.40 -4.20
CA LEU A 43 -0.26 12.45 -4.43
C LEU A 43 -0.90 12.04 -3.10
N PRO A 44 -2.22 12.25 -2.89
CA PRO A 44 -2.90 11.79 -1.69
C PRO A 44 -2.77 10.27 -1.54
N ALA A 45 -2.29 9.82 -0.38
CA ALA A 45 -2.10 8.40 -0.11
C ALA A 45 -2.23 8.10 1.39
N ASP A 46 -2.55 6.86 1.72
CA ASP A 46 -2.54 6.38 3.11
C ASP A 46 -1.12 6.44 3.69
N ARG A 47 -0.11 6.30 2.82
CA ARG A 47 1.29 6.46 3.18
C ARG A 47 2.14 6.86 1.99
N PHE A 48 3.30 7.43 2.29
CA PHE A 48 4.31 7.81 1.31
C PHE A 48 5.61 7.03 1.56
N ILE A 49 6.27 6.62 0.49
CA ILE A 49 7.62 6.03 0.52
C ILE A 49 8.50 6.66 -0.56
N ASP A 50 9.73 7.03 -0.20
CA ASP A 50 10.76 7.47 -1.17
C ASP A 50 11.58 6.28 -1.70
N ASP A 51 11.58 5.15 -0.98
CA ASP A 51 12.36 3.95 -1.27
C ASP A 51 11.58 2.69 -0.86
N HIS A 52 11.60 1.64 -1.68
CA HIS A 52 10.87 0.39 -1.41
C HIS A 52 11.34 -0.33 -0.14
N ARG A 53 12.57 -0.10 0.34
CA ARG A 53 13.06 -0.61 1.62
C ARG A 53 12.24 -0.09 2.79
N ALA A 54 11.56 1.05 2.66
CA ALA A 54 10.61 1.54 3.66
C ALA A 54 9.41 0.60 3.84
N LEU A 55 9.10 -0.25 2.85
CA LEU A 55 8.11 -1.32 2.99
C LEU A 55 8.58 -2.42 3.94
N LEU A 56 9.89 -2.69 4.05
CA LEU A 56 10.38 -3.66 5.03
C LEU A 56 10.05 -3.19 6.44
N ASN A 57 10.33 -1.92 6.77
CA ASN A 57 9.96 -1.35 8.06
C ASN A 57 8.43 -1.35 8.31
N PHE A 58 7.63 -1.36 7.23
CA PHE A 58 6.17 -1.42 7.33
C PHE A 58 5.64 -2.82 7.59
N LEU A 59 6.19 -3.79 6.86
CA LEU A 59 5.71 -5.18 6.85
C LEU A 59 6.35 -5.98 7.99
N SER A 60 7.55 -5.59 8.45
CA SER A 60 8.29 -6.22 9.53
C SER A 60 7.79 -5.83 10.92
N ASN A 61 6.47 -5.84 11.14
CA ASN A 61 5.90 -5.57 12.46
C ASN A 61 6.16 -6.75 13.43
N GLU A 62 7.43 -7.02 13.76
CA GLU A 62 7.84 -7.60 15.04
C GLU A 62 7.64 -6.51 16.10
N THR A 63 6.72 -6.80 17.01
CA THR A 63 6.39 -5.99 18.17
C THR A 63 7.63 -5.63 18.99
N HIS A 64 8.18 -4.43 18.83
CA HIS A 64 8.91 -3.80 19.92
C HIS A 64 8.09 -2.63 20.43
N SER A 65 7.27 -2.94 21.44
CA SER A 65 6.89 -1.97 22.45
C SER A 65 8.16 -1.27 22.91
N GLN A 66 8.31 0.01 22.57
CA GLN A 66 9.20 0.90 23.28
C GLN A 66 8.34 1.49 24.40
N GLY A 67 8.65 1.09 25.63
CA GLY A 67 8.06 1.63 26.85
C GLY A 67 8.58 3.01 27.23
#